data_AF-A0A1G0LCC3-F1
#
_entry.id   AF-A0A1G0LCC3-F1
#
_cell.length_a   1.000
_cell.length_b   1.000
_cell.length_c   1.000
_cell.angle_alpha   90.00
_cell.angle_beta   90.00
_cell.angle_gamma   90.00
#
_symmetry.space_group_name_H-M   'P 1'
#
loop_
_entity.id
_entity.type
_entity.pdbx_description
1 polymer ?
#
loop_
_entity_poly.entity_id
_entity_poly.type
_entity_poly.pdbx_seq_one_letter_code
_entity_poly.pdbx_strand_id
1 'polypeptide(L)' 'METTDPTPLDRTLARICELCPVCRHARHSQQGLAFSLVKSVESRVCPFCRAFERVHGRKAHEQNEI' A
#
# COMPACT_ATOMS: atom_id res chain seq x y z
N MET A 1 -5.57 19.45 -11.28
CA MET A 1 -4.77 18.22 -11.09
C MET A 1 -3.69 18.56 -10.09
N GLU A 2 -3.93 18.35 -8.80
CA GLU A 2 -2.88 18.48 -7.78
C GLU A 2 -2.08 17.17 -7.79
N THR A 3 -0.95 17.17 -8.48
CA THR A 3 0.11 16.19 -8.24
C THR A 3 0.71 16.56 -6.88
N THR A 4 0.12 16.05 -5.80
CA THR A 4 0.64 16.28 -4.46
C THR A 4 1.96 15.53 -4.35
N ASP A 5 3.06 16.25 -4.49
CA ASP A 5 4.40 15.71 -4.28
C ASP A 5 4.43 14.96 -2.94
N PRO A 6 4.90 13.69 -2.90
CA PRO A 6 4.89 12.91 -1.69
C PRO A 6 5.77 13.59 -0.63
N THR A 7 5.16 13.91 0.51
CA THR A 7 5.85 14.59 1.61
C THR A 7 6.85 13.64 2.29
N PRO A 8 7.79 14.15 3.10
CA PRO A 8 8.70 13.30 3.89
C PRO A 8 7.94 12.32 4.80
N LEU A 9 6.76 12.72 5.29
CA LEU A 9 5.87 11.86 6.07
C LEU A 9 5.29 10.74 5.20
N ASP A 10 4.80 11.03 4.00
CA ASP A 10 4.29 10.01 3.08
C ASP A 10 5.37 8.95 2.78
N ARG A 11 6.63 9.35 2.57
CA ARG A 11 7.76 8.43 2.35
C ARG A 11 8.03 7.52 3.56
N THR A 12 7.91 8.06 4.77
CA THR A 12 8.10 7.29 6.02
C THR A 12 6.96 6.30 6.21
N LEU A 13 5.72 6.74 6.00
CA LEU A 13 4.53 5.91 6.07
C LEU A 13 4.54 4.80 5.01
N ALA A 14 5.02 5.10 3.80
CA ALA A 14 5.21 4.11 2.75
C ALA A 14 6.19 3.02 3.16
N ARG A 15 7.34 3.38 3.76
CA ARG A 15 8.30 2.39 4.32
C ARG A 15 7.67 1.52 5.42
N ILE A 16 6.81 2.11 6.26
CA ILE A 16 6.07 1.35 7.28
C ILE A 16 5.09 0.38 6.62
N CYS A 17 4.43 0.80 5.53
CA CYS A 17 3.54 -0.07 4.75
C CYS A 17 4.29 -1.30 4.21
N GLU A 18 5.53 -1.14 3.75
CA GLU A 18 6.38 -2.25 3.30
C GLU A 18 6.72 -3.25 4.41
N LEU A 19 6.85 -2.76 5.65
CA LEU A 19 7.11 -3.57 6.84
C LEU A 19 5.82 -4.15 7.45
N CYS A 20 4.64 -3.72 7.00
CA CYS A 20 3.38 -4.21 7.54
C CYS A 20 3.21 -5.70 7.17
N PRO A 21 3.11 -6.61 8.17
CA PRO A 21 3.02 -8.05 7.89
C PRO A 21 1.77 -8.41 7.09
N VAL A 22 0.67 -7.67 7.28
CA VAL A 22 -0.57 -7.86 6.52
C VAL A 22 -0.39 -7.47 5.05
N CYS A 23 0.16 -6.27 4.78
CA CYS A 23 0.39 -5.81 3.41
C CYS A 23 1.44 -6.68 2.71
N ARG A 24 2.51 -7.07 3.42
CA ARG A 24 3.55 -7.98 2.92
C ARG A 24 2.98 -9.36 2.59
N HIS A 25 2.13 -9.91 3.44
CA HIS A 25 1.49 -11.22 3.20
C HIS A 25 0.46 -11.14 2.08
N ALA A 26 -0.36 -10.08 2.03
CA ALA A 26 -1.31 -9.85 0.93
C ALA A 26 -0.59 -9.69 -0.40
N ARG A 27 0.55 -8.98 -0.42
CA ARG A 27 1.42 -8.88 -1.58
C ARG A 27 2.01 -10.22 -1.95
N HIS A 28 2.61 -10.97 -1.02
CA HIS A 28 3.23 -12.26 -1.35
C HIS A 28 2.24 -13.33 -1.80
N SER A 29 1.06 -13.37 -1.18
CA SER A 29 0.06 -14.40 -1.46
C SER A 29 -0.75 -14.04 -2.70
N GLN A 30 -1.14 -12.78 -2.93
CA GLN A 30 -2.13 -12.32 -3.95
C GLN A 30 -3.48 -13.07 -3.96
N GLN A 31 -3.68 -14.02 -3.06
CA GLN A 31 -4.87 -14.86 -2.90
C GLN A 31 -5.17 -15.05 -1.41
N GLY A 32 -6.46 -15.10 -1.07
CA GLY A 32 -6.97 -15.39 0.27
C GLY A 32 -7.56 -14.19 1.02
N LEU A 33 -7.96 -14.45 2.27
CA LEU A 33 -8.67 -13.48 3.14
C LEU A 33 -7.85 -12.21 3.41
N ALA A 34 -6.53 -12.33 3.55
CA ALA A 34 -5.64 -11.19 3.76
C ALA A 34 -5.61 -10.24 2.55
N PHE A 35 -5.63 -10.78 1.33
CA PHE A 35 -5.72 -9.99 0.10
C PHE A 35 -7.07 -9.28 0.01
N SER A 36 -8.17 -9.97 0.32
CA SER A 36 -9.52 -9.38 0.31
C SER A 36 -9.70 -8.28 1.36
N LEU A 37 -9.13 -8.47 2.55
CA LEU A 37 -9.06 -7.45 3.59
C LEU A 37 -8.24 -6.25 3.14
N VAL A 38 -7.01 -6.43 2.65
CA VAL A 38 -6.18 -5.31 2.19
C VAL A 38 -6.84 -4.58 1.02
N LYS A 39 -7.49 -5.30 0.09
CA LYS A 39 -8.28 -4.73 -1.00
C LYS A 39 -9.45 -3.87 -0.51
N SER A 40 -10.05 -4.21 0.63
CA SER A 40 -11.17 -3.46 1.22
C SER A 40 -10.72 -2.32 2.15
N VAL A 41 -9.55 -2.46 2.78
CA VAL A 41 -9.04 -1.59 3.87
C VAL A 41 -7.91 -0.66 3.38
N GLU A 42 -7.69 -0.57 2.06
CA GLU A 42 -6.60 0.17 1.41
C GLU A 42 -6.64 1.71 1.63
N SER A 43 -6.47 2.51 0.56
CA SER A 43 -6.28 3.96 0.60
C SER A 43 -7.43 4.75 1.25
N ARG A 44 -8.59 4.13 1.50
CA ARG A 44 -9.73 4.75 2.21
C ARG A 44 -9.67 4.59 3.73
N VAL A 45 -9.02 3.54 4.24
CA VAL A 45 -9.04 3.20 5.68
C VAL A 45 -7.64 3.22 6.28
N CYS A 46 -6.65 2.67 5.57
CA CYS A 46 -5.27 2.60 6.03
C CYS A 46 -4.46 3.80 5.51
N PRO A 47 -3.96 4.70 6.40
CA PRO A 47 -3.14 5.84 5.98
C PRO A 47 -1.80 5.40 5.37
N PHE A 48 -1.27 4.24 5.77
CA PHE A 48 -0.01 3.69 5.24
C PHE A 48 -0.17 3.24 3.78
N CYS A 49 -1.26 2.54 3.45
CA CYS A 49 -1.55 2.12 2.08
C CYS A 49 -1.75 3.34 1.17
N ARG A 50 -2.42 4.38 1.66
CA ARG A 50 -2.61 5.65 0.93
C ARG A 50 -1.27 6.36 0.65
N ALA A 51 -0.40 6.41 1.65
CA ALA A 51 0.93 6.99 1.48
C ALA A 51 1.78 6.17 0.50
N PHE A 52 1.73 4.84 0.58
CA PHE A 52 2.41 3.94 -0.35
C PHE A 52 1.95 4.17 -1.80
N GLU A 53 0.64 4.28 -2.03
CA GLU A 53 0.06 4.58 -3.35
C GLU A 53 0.53 5.94 -3.89
N ARG A 54 0.61 6.98 -3.06
CA ARG A 54 1.14 8.29 -3.47
C ARG A 54 2.62 8.27 -3.81
N VAL A 55 3.42 7.52 -3.04
CA VAL A 55 4.88 7.46 -3.21
C VAL A 55 5.27 6.57 -4.38
N HIS A 56 4.63 5.41 -4.52
CA HIS A 56 4.99 4.39 -5.52
C HIS A 56 4.08 4.38 -6.74
N GLY A 57 2.94 5.09 -6.71
CA GLY A 57 1.97 5.11 -7.81
C GLY A 57 1.21 3.79 -8.01
N ARG A 58 1.27 2.86 -7.05
CA ARG A 58 0.63 1.53 -7.12
C ARG A 58 0.08 1.08 -5.79
N LYS A 59 -0.84 0.11 -5.78
CA LYS A 59 -1.38 -0.45 -4.54
C LYS A 59 -0.36 -1.30 -3.81
N ALA A 60 -0.42 -1.29 -2.48
CA ALA A 60 0.48 -2.07 -1.64
C ALA A 60 0.36 -3.60 -1.84
N HIS A 61 -0.78 -4.08 -2.33
CA HIS A 61 -1.06 -5.50 -2.58
C HIS A 61 -0.71 -5.97 -4.00
N GLU A 62 -0.38 -5.06 -4.92
CA GLU A 62 0.02 -5.44 -6.27
C GLU A 62 1.44 -6.04 -6.23
N GLN A 63 1.58 -7.32 -6.62
CA GLN A 63 2.87 -7.82 -7.06
C GLN A 63 3.10 -7.32 -8.47
N ASN A 64 4.37 -7.02 -8.75
CA ASN A 64 4.82 -6.67 -10.07
C ASN A 64 4.55 -7.86 -11.00
N GLU A 65 3.48 -7.81 -11.80
CA GLU A 65 3.40 -8.66 -12.99
C GLU A 65 4.60 -8.28 -13.86
N ILE A 66 5.48 -9.25 -14.11
CA ILE A 66 6.59 -9.14 -15.06
C ILE A 66 6.03 -9.47 -16.44
#